data_AF-A0A497GXY3-F1
#
_entry.id   AF-A0A497GXY3-F1
#
_cell.length_a   1.000
_cell.length_b   1.000
_cell.length_c   1.000
_cell.angle_alpha   90.00
_cell.angle_beta   90.00
_cell.angle_gamma   90.00
#
_symmetry.space_group_name_H-M   'P 1'
#
loop_
_entity.id
_entity.type
_entity.pdbx_description
1 polymer ?
#
loop_
_entity_poly.entity_id
_entity_poly.type
_entity_poly.pdbx_seq_one_letter_code
_entity_poly.pdbx_strand_id
1 'polypeptide(L)'
;PSPSGKKIKVFPSEEECLRILREDGVPEKVIRHSIAVKELALRFARKCGADEVIVTAGALLHDIGRAVTREPRHVVEGARIAKRLGLPEEIIRIIETHIGGGVPREEAVQLGLEDKDYVPETVEELIVNHADSLIEGGRKVPLSRIIRKYVRMGLPHVAERVLRINEEIKRRCGFDPDRDP
;
A
#
# COMPACT_ATOMS: atom_id res chain seq x y z
N PRO A 1 -0.83 26.28 -29.55
CA PRO A 1 -1.50 25.05 -29.05
C PRO A 1 -0.80 23.80 -29.59
N SER A 2 0.04 23.13 -28.77
CA SER A 2 0.61 21.84 -29.17
C SER A 2 -0.45 20.73 -28.98
N PRO A 3 -0.50 19.69 -29.84
CA PRO A 3 -1.58 18.69 -29.83
C PRO A 3 -1.39 17.56 -28.80
N SER A 4 -0.51 17.75 -27.82
CA SER A 4 -0.17 16.73 -26.83
C SER A 4 -0.21 17.33 -25.44
N GLY A 5 -1.40 17.73 -25.00
CA GLY A 5 -1.65 18.18 -23.63
C GLY A 5 -1.47 17.02 -22.65
N LYS A 6 -0.22 16.65 -22.35
CA LYS A 6 0.09 15.78 -21.22
C LYS A 6 -0.42 16.52 -19.98
N LYS A 7 -1.54 16.05 -19.42
CA LYS A 7 -1.99 16.50 -18.10
C LYS A 7 -0.83 16.25 -17.14
N ILE A 8 -0.28 17.31 -16.56
CA ILE A 8 0.74 17.19 -15.52
C ILE A 8 0.04 16.52 -14.34
N LYS A 9 0.45 15.30 -14.00
CA LYS A 9 -0.01 14.64 -12.78
C LYS A 9 0.63 15.35 -11.60
N VAL A 10 -0.20 15.82 -10.68
CA VAL A 10 0.24 16.45 -9.44
C VAL A 10 -0.03 15.46 -8.31
N PHE A 11 1.01 15.12 -7.58
CA PHE A 11 0.94 14.25 -6.41
C PHE A 11 0.93 15.12 -5.15
N PRO A 12 0.15 14.74 -4.11
CA PRO A 12 0.15 15.48 -2.86
C PRO A 12 1.51 15.36 -2.17
N SER A 13 1.95 16.46 -1.57
CA SER A 13 3.09 16.47 -0.67
C SER A 13 2.81 15.67 0.60
N GLU A 14 3.86 15.35 1.37
CA GLU A 14 3.71 14.69 2.67
C GLU A 14 2.81 15.50 3.64
N GLU A 15 2.98 16.82 3.67
CA GLU A 15 2.14 17.71 4.49
C GLU A 15 0.67 17.66 4.07
N GLU A 16 0.40 17.68 2.76
CA GLU A 16 -0.95 17.55 2.23
C GLU A 16 -1.56 16.19 2.54
N CYS A 17 -0.80 15.11 2.42
CA CYS A 17 -1.27 13.77 2.79
C CYS A 17 -1.67 13.71 4.26
N LEU A 18 -0.82 14.21 5.17
CA LEU A 18 -1.10 14.24 6.61
C LEU A 18 -2.30 15.13 6.94
N ARG A 19 -2.48 16.23 6.21
CA ARG A 19 -3.66 17.10 6.35
C ARG A 19 -4.93 16.37 5.91
N ILE A 20 -4.92 15.73 4.74
CA ILE A 20 -6.03 14.92 4.23
C ILE A 20 -6.45 13.86 5.25
N LEU A 21 -5.50 13.09 5.79
CA LEU A 21 -5.80 12.04 6.77
C LEU A 21 -6.52 12.60 8.02
N ARG A 22 -6.08 13.76 8.53
CA ARG A 22 -6.70 14.39 9.69
C ARG A 22 -8.09 14.96 9.38
N GLU A 23 -8.24 15.61 8.22
CA GLU A 23 -9.51 16.20 7.78
C GLU A 23 -10.58 15.13 7.50
N ASP A 24 -10.19 13.99 6.92
CA ASP A 24 -11.10 12.85 6.68
C ASP A 24 -11.38 12.02 7.96
N GLY A 25 -10.78 12.37 9.11
CA GLY A 25 -11.07 11.72 10.39
C GLY A 25 -10.39 10.37 10.58
N VAL A 26 -9.26 10.13 9.91
CA VAL A 26 -8.47 8.90 10.10
C VAL A 26 -7.94 8.86 11.54
N PRO A 27 -8.11 7.74 12.27
CA PRO A 27 -7.64 7.67 13.65
C PRO A 27 -6.14 7.92 13.79
N GLU A 28 -5.71 8.67 14.80
CA GLU A 28 -4.30 9.02 15.02
C GLU A 28 -3.36 7.80 15.08
N LYS A 29 -3.86 6.65 15.58
CA LYS A 29 -3.09 5.39 15.57
C LYS A 29 -2.80 4.88 14.15
N VAL A 30 -3.71 5.10 13.21
CA VAL A 30 -3.56 4.73 11.79
C VAL A 30 -2.63 5.73 11.11
N ILE A 31 -2.73 7.02 11.42
CA ILE A 31 -1.79 8.04 10.92
C ILE A 31 -0.35 7.69 11.32
N ARG A 32 -0.11 7.34 12.59
CA ARG A 32 1.21 6.89 13.06
C ARG A 32 1.69 5.62 12.36
N HIS A 33 0.78 4.68 12.05
CA HIS A 33 1.09 3.50 11.26
C HIS A 33 1.54 3.88 9.85
N SER A 34 0.76 4.70 9.14
CA SER A 34 1.10 5.18 7.81
C SER A 34 2.45 5.91 7.74
N ILE A 35 2.80 6.69 8.78
CA ILE A 35 4.12 7.34 8.87
C ILE A 35 5.25 6.29 8.94
N ALA A 36 5.12 5.28 9.80
CA ALA A 36 6.10 4.21 9.92
C ALA A 36 6.22 3.38 8.63
N VAL A 37 5.09 3.12 7.95
CA VAL A 37 5.06 2.46 6.63
C VAL A 37 5.79 3.32 5.61
N LYS A 38 5.53 4.64 5.57
CA LYS A 38 6.21 5.59 4.67
C LYS A 38 7.72 5.59 4.87
N GLU A 39 8.19 5.63 6.12
CA GLU A 39 9.63 5.61 6.42
C GLU A 39 10.30 4.33 5.90
N LEU A 40 9.67 3.17 6.11
CA LEU A 40 10.18 1.90 5.60
C LEU A 40 10.11 1.83 4.06
N ALA A 41 8.97 2.18 3.48
CA ALA A 41 8.73 2.16 2.04
C ALA A 41 9.70 3.07 1.28
N LEU A 42 10.00 4.26 1.81
CA LEU A 42 10.95 5.20 1.18
C LEU A 42 12.37 4.65 1.14
N ARG A 43 12.80 3.89 2.16
CA ARG A 43 14.10 3.20 2.15
C ARG A 43 14.16 2.15 1.04
N PHE A 44 13.09 1.40 0.85
CA PHE A 44 12.98 0.43 -0.25
C PHE A 44 12.95 1.12 -1.61
N ALA A 45 12.19 2.22 -1.74
CA ALA A 45 12.09 3.00 -2.97
C ALA A 45 13.44 3.48 -3.48
N ARG A 46 14.27 4.04 -2.59
CA ARG A 46 15.63 4.50 -2.93
C ARG A 46 16.54 3.40 -3.45
N LYS A 47 16.39 2.18 -2.91
CA LYS A 47 17.15 1.01 -3.37
C LYS A 47 16.62 0.44 -4.68
N CYS A 48 15.31 0.54 -4.90
CA CYS A 48 14.65 0.12 -6.12
C CYS A 48 14.75 1.12 -7.28
N GLY A 49 15.14 2.38 -7.01
CA GLY A 49 14.99 3.47 -7.99
C GLY A 49 13.51 3.77 -8.32
N ALA A 50 12.60 3.48 -7.40
CA ALA A 50 11.17 3.76 -7.55
C ALA A 50 10.87 5.25 -7.32
N ASP A 51 9.72 5.72 -7.79
CA ASP A 51 9.33 7.13 -7.60
C ASP A 51 9.03 7.41 -6.11
N GLU A 52 9.93 8.15 -5.45
CA GLU A 52 9.82 8.51 -4.03
C GLU A 52 8.55 9.33 -3.72
N VAL A 53 8.04 10.11 -4.67
CA VAL A 53 6.83 10.92 -4.48
C VAL A 53 5.60 10.02 -4.46
N ILE A 54 5.49 9.09 -5.40
CA ILE A 54 4.40 8.12 -5.46
C ILE A 54 4.41 7.22 -4.23
N VAL A 55 5.58 6.69 -3.86
CA VAL A 55 5.72 5.82 -2.68
C VAL A 55 5.36 6.55 -1.40
N THR A 56 5.82 7.80 -1.24
CA THR A 56 5.51 8.61 -0.04
C THR A 56 4.02 8.86 0.09
N ALA A 57 3.38 9.38 -0.96
CA ALA A 57 1.95 9.67 -0.94
C ALA A 57 1.11 8.39 -0.79
N GLY A 58 1.47 7.33 -1.51
CA GLY A 58 0.80 6.03 -1.46
C GLY A 58 0.90 5.40 -0.08
N ALA A 59 2.08 5.39 0.55
CA ALA A 59 2.27 4.86 1.89
C ALA A 59 1.54 5.68 2.96
N LEU A 60 1.46 7.01 2.83
CA LEU A 60 0.71 7.82 3.79
C LEU A 60 -0.81 7.57 3.67
N LEU A 61 -1.32 7.48 2.43
CA LEU A 61 -2.75 7.44 2.15
C LEU A 61 -3.35 6.03 2.03
N HIS A 62 -2.54 4.96 2.02
CA HIS A 62 -3.02 3.59 1.76
C HIS A 62 -4.23 3.18 2.62
N ASP A 63 -4.26 3.66 3.87
CA ASP A 63 -5.25 3.30 4.88
C ASP A 63 -6.35 4.35 5.09
N ILE A 64 -6.48 5.36 4.20
CA ILE A 64 -7.45 6.47 4.36
C ILE A 64 -8.91 5.99 4.52
N GLY A 65 -9.27 4.86 3.92
CA GLY A 65 -10.60 4.26 4.07
C GLY A 65 -10.94 3.81 5.50
N ARG A 66 -9.95 3.73 6.41
CA ARG A 66 -10.16 3.43 7.83
C ARG A 66 -10.86 4.56 8.60
N ALA A 67 -11.01 5.73 8.00
CA ALA A 67 -11.94 6.76 8.48
C ALA A 67 -13.40 6.30 8.46
N VAL A 68 -13.76 5.41 7.53
CA VAL A 68 -15.16 5.04 7.25
C VAL A 68 -15.46 3.61 7.68
N THR A 69 -14.56 2.67 7.40
CA THR A 69 -14.85 1.24 7.57
C THR A 69 -13.61 0.45 8.02
N ARG A 70 -13.81 -0.85 8.29
CA ARG A 70 -12.76 -1.80 8.68
C ARG A 70 -12.37 -2.72 7.52
N GLU A 71 -11.41 -3.60 7.75
CA GLU A 71 -11.00 -4.60 6.79
C GLU A 71 -12.16 -5.53 6.37
N PRO A 72 -12.15 -6.05 5.13
CA PRO A 72 -11.27 -5.65 4.01
C PRO A 72 -11.82 -4.43 3.24
N ARG A 73 -13.00 -3.90 3.60
CA ARG A 73 -13.72 -2.90 2.80
C ARG A 73 -13.04 -1.53 2.77
N HIS A 74 -12.07 -1.26 3.65
CA HIS A 74 -11.37 0.01 3.70
C HIS A 74 -10.56 0.28 2.43
N VAL A 75 -10.14 -0.74 1.69
CA VAL A 75 -9.46 -0.55 0.40
C VAL A 75 -10.40 0.07 -0.64
N VAL A 76 -11.66 -0.38 -0.67
CA VAL A 76 -12.69 0.12 -1.60
C VAL A 76 -13.12 1.52 -1.21
N GLU A 77 -13.41 1.76 0.06
CA GLU A 77 -13.77 3.10 0.54
C GLU A 77 -12.60 4.08 0.41
N GLY A 78 -11.37 3.64 0.67
CA GLY A 78 -10.17 4.45 0.47
C GLY A 78 -10.00 4.87 -0.99
N ALA A 79 -10.20 3.95 -1.93
CA ALA A 79 -10.17 4.25 -3.36
C ALA A 79 -11.26 5.25 -3.78
N ARG A 80 -12.46 5.15 -3.21
CA ARG A 80 -13.57 6.10 -3.45
C ARG A 80 -13.23 7.50 -2.93
N ILE A 81 -12.67 7.58 -1.72
CA ILE A 81 -12.21 8.85 -1.14
C ILE A 81 -11.11 9.45 -2.02
N ALA A 82 -10.09 8.68 -2.40
CA ALA A 82 -9.00 9.14 -3.25
C ALA A 82 -9.48 9.67 -4.62
N LYS A 83 -10.44 8.97 -5.26
CA LYS A 83 -11.08 9.42 -6.51
C LYS A 83 -11.83 10.74 -6.31
N ARG A 84 -12.59 10.88 -5.22
CA ARG A 84 -13.31 12.12 -4.89
C ARG A 84 -12.38 13.29 -4.65
N LEU A 85 -11.22 13.05 -4.04
CA LEU A 85 -10.17 14.05 -3.81
C LEU A 85 -9.36 14.39 -5.08
N GLY A 86 -9.62 13.71 -6.21
CA GLY A 86 -8.90 13.93 -7.46
C GLY A 86 -7.46 13.42 -7.44
N LEU A 87 -7.14 12.46 -6.57
CA LEU A 87 -5.81 11.88 -6.50
C LEU A 87 -5.49 11.07 -7.78
N PRO A 88 -4.21 11.04 -8.20
CA PRO A 88 -3.81 10.31 -9.39
C PRO A 88 -3.98 8.80 -9.22
N GLU A 89 -4.18 8.11 -10.35
CA GLU A 89 -4.47 6.66 -10.40
C GLU A 89 -3.41 5.82 -9.69
N GLU A 90 -2.14 6.22 -9.75
CA GLU A 90 -1.04 5.54 -9.06
C GLU A 90 -1.26 5.45 -7.54
N ILE A 91 -1.83 6.49 -6.93
CA ILE A 91 -2.14 6.51 -5.48
C ILE A 91 -3.38 5.69 -5.18
N ILE A 92 -4.40 5.77 -6.05
CA ILE A 92 -5.62 4.96 -5.95
C ILE A 92 -5.27 3.48 -6.01
N ARG A 93 -4.39 3.08 -6.95
CA ARG A 93 -3.92 1.70 -7.10
C ARG A 93 -3.19 1.21 -5.87
N ILE A 94 -2.27 1.99 -5.30
CA ILE A 94 -1.60 1.64 -4.03
C ILE A 94 -2.62 1.40 -2.91
N ILE A 95 -3.64 2.27 -2.78
CA ILE A 95 -4.71 2.09 -1.79
C ILE A 95 -5.48 0.79 -2.04
N GLU A 96 -5.83 0.49 -3.29
CA GLU A 96 -6.60 -0.71 -3.64
C GLU A 96 -5.81 -2.00 -3.37
N THR A 97 -4.50 -2.00 -3.62
CA THR A 97 -3.71 -3.24 -3.67
C THR A 97 -2.81 -3.49 -2.45
N HIS A 98 -2.89 -2.69 -1.37
CA HIS A 98 -1.92 -2.80 -0.26
C HIS A 98 -2.10 -4.03 0.64
N ILE A 99 -3.28 -4.66 0.67
CA ILE A 99 -3.56 -5.74 1.63
C ILE A 99 -3.06 -7.11 1.15
N GLY A 100 -2.54 -7.93 2.09
CA GLY A 100 -2.42 -9.38 1.93
C GLY A 100 -1.59 -9.87 0.75
N GLY A 101 -0.59 -9.11 0.30
CA GLY A 101 0.17 -9.43 -0.91
C GLY A 101 -0.65 -9.38 -2.21
N GLY A 102 -1.79 -8.69 -2.18
CA GLY A 102 -2.78 -8.62 -3.25
C GLY A 102 -3.97 -9.56 -3.02
N VAL A 103 -5.12 -9.20 -3.59
CA VAL A 103 -6.36 -10.02 -3.55
C VAL A 103 -6.79 -10.30 -4.99
N PRO A 104 -6.68 -11.55 -5.47
CA PRO A 104 -7.19 -11.95 -6.78
C PRO A 104 -8.70 -11.76 -6.90
N ARG A 105 -9.18 -11.56 -8.12
CA ARG A 105 -10.61 -11.34 -8.42
C ARG A 105 -11.56 -12.33 -7.74
N GLU A 106 -11.28 -13.63 -7.80
CA GLU A 106 -12.15 -14.65 -7.20
C GLU A 106 -12.24 -14.51 -5.68
N GLU A 107 -11.13 -14.18 -5.02
CA GLU A 107 -11.07 -13.94 -3.58
C GLU A 107 -11.77 -12.61 -3.23
N ALA A 108 -11.63 -11.58 -4.06
CA ALA A 108 -12.30 -10.30 -3.88
C ALA A 108 -13.83 -10.46 -3.86
N VAL A 109 -14.38 -11.25 -4.79
CA VAL A 109 -15.82 -11.58 -4.81
C VAL A 109 -16.24 -12.32 -3.53
N GLN A 110 -15.45 -13.28 -3.05
CA GLN A 110 -15.74 -14.01 -1.80
C GLN A 110 -15.72 -13.09 -0.56
N LEU A 111 -14.87 -12.06 -0.58
CA LEU A 111 -14.79 -11.04 0.47
C LEU A 111 -15.87 -9.95 0.35
N GLY A 112 -16.72 -10.02 -0.68
CA GLY A 112 -17.77 -9.03 -0.96
C GLY A 112 -17.22 -7.68 -1.43
N LEU A 113 -16.06 -7.70 -2.07
CA LEU A 113 -15.46 -6.55 -2.77
C LEU A 113 -15.96 -6.49 -4.22
N GLU A 114 -15.54 -5.46 -4.96
CA GLU A 114 -15.87 -5.33 -6.38
C GLU A 114 -15.21 -6.46 -7.19
N ASP A 115 -15.85 -6.88 -8.28
CA ASP A 115 -15.41 -8.00 -9.11
C ASP A 115 -14.23 -7.61 -10.03
N LYS A 116 -13.05 -7.44 -9.43
CA LYS A 116 -11.79 -7.08 -10.09
C LYS A 116 -10.55 -7.53 -9.29
N ASP A 117 -9.38 -7.46 -9.93
CA ASP A 117 -8.10 -7.75 -9.28
C ASP A 117 -7.57 -6.58 -8.45
N TYR A 118 -7.15 -6.92 -7.22
CA TYR A 118 -6.47 -6.02 -6.28
C TYR A 118 -5.04 -6.50 -6.05
N VAL A 119 -4.35 -6.88 -7.12
CA VAL A 119 -2.97 -7.39 -7.08
C VAL A 119 -1.99 -6.25 -7.43
N PRO A 120 -0.93 -6.03 -6.63
CA PRO A 120 0.08 -5.01 -6.93
C PRO A 120 0.93 -5.40 -8.14
N GLU A 121 1.15 -4.44 -9.05
CA GLU A 121 1.87 -4.67 -10.32
C GLU A 121 3.13 -3.82 -10.45
N THR A 122 3.03 -2.53 -10.12
CA THR A 122 4.12 -1.55 -10.19
C THR A 122 5.11 -1.73 -9.04
N VAL A 123 6.34 -1.25 -9.19
CA VAL A 123 7.34 -1.37 -8.12
C VAL A 123 6.92 -0.58 -6.88
N GLU A 124 6.25 0.56 -7.08
CA GLU A 124 5.68 1.39 -6.02
C GLU A 124 4.55 0.66 -5.26
N GLU A 125 3.63 0.00 -5.97
CA GLU A 125 2.59 -0.84 -5.35
C GLU A 125 3.18 -1.99 -4.53
N LEU A 126 4.18 -2.68 -5.08
CA LEU A 126 4.88 -3.77 -4.39
C LEU A 126 5.57 -3.28 -3.11
N ILE A 127 6.29 -2.15 -3.20
CA ILE A 127 7.01 -1.55 -2.07
C ILE A 127 6.03 -1.19 -0.95
N VAL A 128 4.94 -0.49 -1.24
CA VAL A 128 4.00 -0.05 -0.20
C VAL A 128 3.27 -1.23 0.42
N ASN A 129 2.79 -2.18 -0.39
CA ASN A 129 2.16 -3.42 0.10
C ASN A 129 3.10 -4.20 1.05
N HIS A 130 4.37 -4.33 0.65
CA HIS A 130 5.35 -5.06 1.44
C HIS A 130 5.73 -4.33 2.74
N ALA A 131 5.98 -3.02 2.65
CA ALA A 131 6.30 -2.21 3.82
C ALA A 131 5.16 -2.21 4.84
N ASP A 132 3.91 -2.07 4.39
CA ASP A 132 2.72 -2.15 5.24
C ASP A 132 2.66 -3.48 6.01
N SER A 133 2.86 -4.59 5.29
CA SER A 133 2.87 -5.93 5.88
C SER A 133 3.95 -6.11 6.97
N LEU A 134 5.06 -5.38 6.88
CA LEU A 134 6.20 -5.49 7.81
C LEU A 134 6.10 -4.55 9.02
N ILE A 135 5.11 -3.66 9.10
CA ILE A 135 4.95 -2.76 10.25
C ILE A 135 3.88 -3.31 11.22
N GLU A 136 4.28 -3.61 12.46
CA GLU A 136 3.35 -3.88 13.56
C GLU A 136 3.67 -2.96 14.75
N GLY A 137 2.66 -2.21 15.23
CA GLY A 137 2.84 -1.31 16.38
C GLY A 137 3.84 -0.17 16.12
N GLY A 138 3.97 0.27 14.87
CA GLY A 138 4.90 1.32 14.46
C GLY A 138 6.35 0.86 14.35
N ARG A 139 6.62 -0.46 14.33
CA ARG A 139 7.97 -1.01 14.18
C ARG A 139 8.02 -2.07 13.10
N LYS A 140 9.15 -2.14 12.39
CA LYS A 140 9.43 -3.24 11.47
C LYS A 140 9.50 -4.56 12.23
N VAL A 141 8.82 -5.58 11.73
CA VAL A 141 8.93 -6.96 12.19
C VAL A 141 9.50 -7.86 11.09
N PRO A 142 10.14 -9.00 11.43
CA PRO A 142 10.65 -9.93 10.43
C PRO A 142 9.52 -10.53 9.60
N LEU A 143 9.74 -10.74 8.30
CA LEU A 143 8.81 -11.37 7.36
C LEU A 143 8.32 -12.72 7.89
N SER A 144 9.22 -13.52 8.48
CA SER A 144 8.86 -14.82 9.07
C SER A 144 7.75 -14.73 10.13
N ARG A 145 7.64 -13.61 10.86
CA ARG A 145 6.55 -13.36 11.81
C ARG A 145 5.21 -13.19 11.08
N ILE A 146 5.20 -12.46 9.98
CA ILE A 146 4.01 -12.23 9.14
C ILE A 146 3.55 -13.54 8.50
N ILE A 147 4.47 -14.35 7.99
CA ILE A 147 4.14 -15.67 7.42
C ILE A 147 3.52 -16.58 8.48
N ARG A 148 4.15 -16.70 9.66
CA ARG A 148 3.58 -17.48 10.77
C ARG A 148 2.22 -16.97 11.24
N LYS A 149 1.95 -15.67 11.12
CA LYS A 149 0.64 -15.08 11.47
C LYS A 149 -0.44 -15.56 10.50
N TYR A 150 -0.24 -15.42 9.19
CA TYR A 150 -1.23 -15.87 8.20
C TYR A 150 -1.45 -17.39 8.22
N VAL A 151 -0.39 -18.18 8.38
CA VAL A 151 -0.53 -19.65 8.53
C VAL A 151 -1.39 -20.01 9.75
N ARG A 152 -1.17 -19.38 10.91
CA ARG A 152 -1.98 -19.61 12.11
C ARG A 152 -3.43 -19.15 11.97
N MET A 153 -3.70 -18.19 11.10
CA MET A 153 -5.05 -17.73 10.77
C MET A 153 -5.76 -18.65 9.78
N GLY A 154 -5.13 -19.73 9.31
CA GLY A 154 -5.70 -20.61 8.27
C GLY A 154 -5.64 -20.00 6.87
N LEU A 155 -4.75 -19.03 6.64
CA LEU A 155 -4.59 -18.30 5.38
C LEU A 155 -3.20 -18.53 4.75
N PRO A 156 -2.76 -19.79 4.50
CA PRO A 156 -1.43 -20.06 3.94
C PRO A 156 -1.23 -19.43 2.55
N HIS A 157 -2.30 -19.34 1.74
CA HIS A 157 -2.25 -18.71 0.42
C HIS A 157 -1.90 -17.20 0.49
N VAL A 158 -2.37 -16.48 1.52
CA VAL A 158 -1.97 -15.08 1.75
C VAL A 158 -0.49 -15.01 2.13
N ALA A 159 -0.03 -15.93 2.97
CA ALA A 159 1.37 -16.03 3.37
C ALA A 159 2.28 -16.24 2.14
N GLU A 160 1.89 -17.12 1.22
CA GLU A 160 2.60 -17.35 -0.04
C GLU A 160 2.65 -16.10 -0.93
N ARG A 161 1.57 -15.31 -1.00
CA ARG A 161 1.58 -14.04 -1.73
C ARG A 161 2.53 -13.02 -1.11
N VAL A 162 2.50 -12.85 0.21
CA VAL A 162 3.42 -11.94 0.91
C VAL A 162 4.89 -12.35 0.69
N LEU A 163 5.20 -13.64 0.70
CA LEU A 163 6.52 -14.15 0.31
C LEU A 163 6.85 -13.81 -1.15
N ARG A 164 5.91 -13.99 -2.06
CA ARG A 164 6.09 -13.67 -3.49
C ARG A 164 6.41 -12.20 -3.71
N ILE A 165 5.75 -11.29 -3.00
CA ILE A 165 6.05 -9.85 -3.06
C ILE A 165 7.50 -9.58 -2.64
N ASN A 166 7.97 -10.20 -1.56
CA ASN A 166 9.37 -10.07 -1.13
C ASN A 166 10.35 -10.55 -2.21
N GLU A 167 10.09 -11.71 -2.82
CA GLU A 167 10.92 -12.26 -3.91
C GLU A 167 10.83 -11.41 -5.20
N GLU A 168 9.69 -10.79 -5.46
CA GLU A 168 9.51 -9.86 -6.57
C GLU A 168 10.38 -8.62 -6.40
N ILE A 169 10.35 -8.00 -5.21
CA ILE A 169 11.19 -6.84 -4.90
C ILE A 169 12.67 -7.21 -4.98
N LYS A 170 13.07 -8.37 -4.43
CA LYS A 170 14.44 -8.89 -4.60
C LYS A 170 14.86 -8.97 -6.05
N ARG A 171 14.02 -9.57 -6.89
CA ARG A 171 14.32 -9.77 -8.30
C ARG A 171 14.41 -8.44 -9.07
N ARG A 172 13.52 -7.49 -8.78
CA ARG A 172 13.48 -6.19 -9.48
C ARG A 172 14.52 -5.20 -8.99
N CYS A 173 14.83 -5.21 -7.69
CA CYS A 173 15.61 -4.16 -7.04
C CYS A 173 16.99 -4.62 -6.54
N GLY A 174 17.30 -5.92 -6.56
CA GLY A 174 18.62 -6.43 -6.21
C GLY A 174 18.98 -6.40 -4.71
N PHE A 175 18.00 -6.26 -3.81
CA PHE A 175 18.21 -6.34 -2.35
C PHE A 175 17.11 -7.14 -1.66
N ASP A 176 17.36 -7.62 -0.43
CA ASP A 176 16.38 -8.37 0.36
C ASP A 176 15.68 -7.45 1.38
N PRO A 177 14.39 -7.09 1.19
CA PRO A 177 13.67 -6.21 2.10
C PRO A 177 13.56 -6.74 3.54
N ASP A 178 13.54 -8.06 3.73
CA ASP A 178 13.45 -8.66 5.07
C ASP A 178 14.75 -8.44 5.86
N ARG A 179 15.89 -8.57 5.19
CA ARG A 179 17.24 -8.44 5.80
C ARG A 179 17.72 -7.01 6.00
N ASP A 180 16.98 -6.04 5.48
CA ASP A 180 17.35 -4.64 5.46
C ASP A 180 16.71 -3.87 6.63
N PRO A 181 17.45 -3.52 7.69
CA PRO A 181 16.88 -3.00 8.93
C PRO A 181 16.14 -1.67 8.75
#